data_AF-A0A7W7BQW8-F1
#
_entry.id   AF-A0A7W7BQW8-F1
#
_cell.length_a   1.000
_cell.length_b   1.000
_cell.length_c   1.000
_cell.angle_alpha   90.00
_cell.angle_beta   90.00
_cell.angle_gamma   90.00
#
_symmetry.space_group_name_H-M   'P 1'
#
loop_
_entity.id
_entity.type
_entity.pdbx_description
1 polymer ?
#
loop_
_entity_poly.entity_id
_entity_poly.type
_entity_poly.pdbx_seq_one_letter_code
_entity_poly.pdbx_strand_id
1 'polypeptide(L)'
;MRTTMESTLSGGTEGRTVSSRQWARRAPWAVLAVGLAAGGTLLMPTLSSSAADAAPPPDTVVQVTGDAANGFEILYADGSGLFPPTDSEALAECSEYDTRVERVRCRTEVRTWYRDLAVLQQALDWANAADD
;
A
#
# COMPACT_ATOMS: atom_id res chain seq x y z
N MET A 1 -23.69 -5.20 50.91
CA MET A 1 -23.73 -3.81 50.38
C MET A 1 -24.15 -3.88 48.92
N ARG A 2 -25.28 -3.25 48.59
CA ARG A 2 -25.89 -3.18 47.24
C ARG A 2 -25.44 -1.88 46.57
N THR A 3 -25.10 -1.96 45.30
CA THR A 3 -25.20 -0.86 44.31
C THR A 3 -25.22 -1.54 42.93
N THR A 4 -26.39 -2.01 42.48
CA THR A 4 -27.23 -1.39 41.42
C THR A 4 -26.49 -1.06 40.13
N MET A 5 -26.76 -1.90 39.13
CA MET A 5 -26.57 -1.67 37.71
C MET A 5 -27.42 -0.48 37.24
N GLU A 6 -26.87 0.37 36.38
CA GLU A 6 -27.64 1.16 35.44
C GLU A 6 -27.09 0.92 34.02
N SER A 7 -27.83 0.10 33.29
CA SER A 7 -27.80 0.04 31.84
C SER A 7 -28.70 1.16 31.32
N THR A 8 -28.14 2.09 30.56
CA THR A 8 -28.95 2.99 29.74
C THR A 8 -28.83 2.56 28.29
N LEU A 9 -29.82 1.75 27.86
CA LEU A 9 -30.20 1.64 26.46
C LEU A 9 -30.86 2.95 26.03
N SER A 10 -30.36 3.54 24.96
CA SER A 10 -31.09 4.46 24.08
C SER A 10 -30.49 4.23 22.70
N GLY A 11 -31.17 3.68 21.69
CA GLY A 11 -32.56 3.89 21.30
C GLY A 11 -32.57 4.85 20.12
N GLY A 12 -32.65 4.32 18.89
CA GLY A 12 -32.78 5.10 17.65
C GLY A 12 -32.00 4.51 16.49
N THR A 13 -32.44 3.41 15.86
CA THR A 13 -33.29 3.41 14.64
C THR A 13 -32.98 4.52 13.64
N GLU A 14 -32.01 4.29 12.76
CA GLU A 14 -32.11 4.79 11.38
C GLU A 14 -31.51 3.75 10.44
N GLY A 15 -32.42 3.00 9.82
CA GLY A 15 -32.11 2.08 8.74
C GLY A 15 -31.53 2.87 7.57
N ARG A 16 -30.22 2.77 7.38
CA ARG A 16 -29.60 3.11 6.10
C ARG A 16 -29.78 1.91 5.19
N THR A 17 -30.85 2.00 4.40
CA THR A 17 -31.19 1.11 3.31
C THR A 17 -29.95 0.76 2.48
N VAL A 18 -29.59 -0.52 2.50
CA VAL A 18 -28.71 -1.12 1.51
C VAL A 18 -29.42 -0.98 0.16
N SER A 19 -29.03 0.03 -0.61
CA SER A 19 -29.50 0.24 -1.99
C SER A 19 -28.92 -0.85 -2.89
N SER A 20 -29.50 -2.04 -2.75
CA SER A 20 -29.35 -3.19 -3.63
C SER A 20 -30.23 -2.97 -4.85
N ARG A 21 -29.83 -2.08 -5.76
CA ARG A 21 -30.54 -1.95 -7.04
C ARG A 21 -29.80 -1.18 -8.13
N GLN A 22 -28.60 -1.61 -8.51
CA GLN A 22 -28.04 -1.24 -9.83
C GLN A 22 -27.40 -2.45 -10.52
N TRP A 23 -28.15 -3.55 -10.56
CA TRP A 23 -27.93 -4.57 -11.59
C TRP A 23 -28.37 -4.01 -12.95
N ALA A 24 -27.52 -4.27 -13.94
CA ALA A 24 -27.82 -4.26 -15.36
C ALA A 24 -28.17 -2.90 -15.98
N ARG A 25 -27.12 -2.19 -16.42
CA ARG A 25 -27.09 -1.70 -17.80
C ARG A 25 -25.80 -2.16 -18.45
N ARG A 26 -25.84 -3.39 -18.98
CA ARG A 26 -24.99 -3.80 -20.10
C ARG A 26 -25.30 -2.81 -21.23
N ALA A 27 -24.48 -1.77 -21.37
CA ALA A 27 -24.58 -0.87 -22.51
C ALA A 27 -24.09 -1.67 -23.74
N PRO A 28 -24.95 -1.92 -24.72
CA PRO A 28 -24.57 -2.66 -25.92
C PRO A 28 -23.54 -1.84 -26.69
N TRP A 29 -22.58 -2.56 -27.27
CA TRP A 29 -21.54 -2.03 -28.13
C TRP A 29 -22.13 -1.15 -29.22
N ALA A 30 -21.87 0.15 -29.16
CA ALA A 30 -22.01 1.03 -30.30
C ALA A 30 -20.74 0.87 -31.16
N VAL A 31 -20.76 -0.13 -32.03
CA VAL A 31 -19.89 -0.17 -33.20
C VAL A 31 -20.46 0.82 -34.23
N LEU A 32 -19.55 1.49 -34.97
CA LEU A 32 -19.69 2.39 -36.12
C LEU A 32 -19.27 3.84 -35.75
N ALA A 33 -18.31 4.48 -36.41
CA ALA A 33 -17.93 4.36 -37.81
C ALA A 33 -16.44 4.64 -38.04
N VAL A 34 -15.87 3.93 -39.02
CA VAL A 34 -14.68 4.33 -39.75
C VAL A 34 -14.97 5.66 -40.45
N GLY A 35 -14.30 6.72 -40.01
CA GLY A 35 -14.19 7.99 -40.74
C GLY A 35 -12.75 8.12 -41.25
N LEU A 36 -12.48 7.59 -42.44
CA LEU A 36 -11.22 7.84 -43.13
C LEU A 36 -11.30 9.19 -43.86
N ALA A 37 -10.26 9.99 -43.62
CA ALA A 37 -9.69 11.03 -44.46
C ALA A 37 -10.25 12.47 -44.38
N ALA A 38 -9.27 13.36 -44.16
CA ALA A 38 -9.17 14.77 -44.55
C ALA A 38 -9.54 15.85 -43.52
N GLY A 39 -8.49 16.49 -42.98
CA GLY A 39 -8.48 17.93 -42.75
C GLY A 39 -9.12 18.42 -41.45
N GLY A 40 -8.43 18.22 -40.33
CA GLY A 40 -8.77 18.88 -39.08
C GLY A 40 -7.80 18.48 -38.00
N THR A 41 -6.73 19.25 -37.83
CA THR A 41 -5.92 19.22 -36.60
C THR A 41 -6.82 19.66 -35.45
N LEU A 42 -7.56 18.71 -34.88
CA LEU A 42 -8.15 18.85 -33.55
C LEU A 42 -6.97 19.02 -32.58
N LEU A 43 -6.72 20.27 -32.20
CA LEU A 43 -5.89 20.63 -31.06
C LEU A 43 -6.54 20.05 -29.82
N MET A 44 -6.26 18.79 -29.52
CA MET A 44 -6.50 18.21 -28.20
C MET A 44 -5.67 19.05 -27.22
N PRO A 45 -6.27 19.77 -26.26
CA PRO A 45 -5.50 20.40 -25.21
C PRO A 45 -4.85 19.26 -24.41
N THR A 46 -3.53 19.10 -24.58
CA THR A 46 -2.74 18.30 -23.67
C THR A 46 -2.78 19.01 -22.33
N LEU A 47 -3.63 18.55 -21.43
CA LEU A 47 -3.56 18.90 -20.02
C LEU A 47 -2.23 18.37 -19.50
N SER A 48 -1.15 19.14 -19.68
CA SER A 48 0.09 18.96 -18.95
C SER A 48 -0.23 19.24 -17.49
N SER A 49 -0.53 18.19 -16.74
CA SER A 49 -0.55 18.25 -15.29
C SER A 49 0.90 18.42 -14.85
N SER A 50 1.36 19.67 -14.75
CA SER A 50 2.56 19.98 -13.96
C SER A 50 2.18 19.71 -12.51
N ALA A 51 2.37 18.47 -12.06
CA ALA A 51 2.54 18.21 -10.65
C ALA A 51 3.73 19.10 -10.24
N ALA A 52 3.49 20.10 -9.39
CA ALA A 52 4.59 20.74 -8.71
C ALA A 52 5.37 19.64 -7.99
N ASP A 53 6.69 19.69 -8.06
CA ASP A 53 7.63 18.90 -7.24
C ASP A 53 7.36 19.21 -5.76
N ALA A 54 6.28 18.64 -5.23
CA ALA A 54 6.00 18.67 -3.82
C ALA A 54 6.97 17.66 -3.20
N ALA A 55 7.79 18.14 -2.26
CA ALA A 55 8.65 17.26 -1.49
C ALA A 55 7.81 16.10 -0.91
N PRO A 56 8.33 14.87 -0.94
CA PRO A 56 7.61 13.71 -0.42
C PRO A 56 7.28 13.89 1.07
N PRO A 57 6.18 13.28 1.56
CA PRO A 57 5.90 13.21 3.00
C PRO A 57 7.12 12.72 3.80
N PRO A 58 7.35 13.20 5.03
CA PRO A 58 8.56 12.91 5.80
C PRO A 58 8.79 11.43 6.05
N ASP A 59 7.73 10.63 6.16
CA ASP A 59 7.72 9.18 6.36
C ASP A 59 7.83 8.37 5.07
N THR A 60 8.09 9.02 3.94
CA THR A 60 8.32 8.34 2.66
C THR A 60 9.68 7.65 2.68
N VAL A 61 9.71 6.35 2.38
CA VAL A 61 10.97 5.62 2.17
C VAL A 61 11.58 6.08 0.85
N VAL A 62 12.82 6.56 0.88
CA VAL A 62 13.54 7.09 -0.29
C VAL A 62 14.73 6.23 -0.69
N GLN A 63 15.29 5.47 0.25
CA GLN A 63 16.42 4.58 -0.02
C GLN A 63 16.41 3.39 0.93
N VAL A 64 16.87 2.25 0.42
CA VAL A 64 17.17 1.08 1.23
C VAL A 64 18.57 0.60 0.87
N THR A 65 19.46 0.50 1.86
CA THR A 65 20.86 0.04 1.65
C THR A 65 21.15 -1.21 2.45
N GLY A 66 22.01 -2.09 1.93
CA GLY A 66 22.33 -3.37 2.57
C GLY A 66 21.41 -4.51 2.13
N ASP A 67 21.35 -5.57 2.94
CA ASP A 67 20.60 -6.78 2.63
C ASP A 67 20.06 -7.51 3.87
N ALA A 68 19.18 -8.47 3.63
CA ALA A 68 18.54 -9.25 4.69
C ALA A 68 19.51 -10.00 5.61
N ALA A 69 20.63 -10.48 5.08
CA ALA A 69 21.55 -11.37 5.78
C ALA A 69 22.57 -10.59 6.62
N ASN A 70 23.03 -9.44 6.12
CA ASN A 70 24.03 -8.60 6.76
C ASN A 70 23.44 -7.41 7.52
N GLY A 71 22.14 -7.17 7.36
CA GLY A 71 21.45 -6.01 7.89
C GLY A 71 21.27 -4.93 6.82
N PHE A 72 20.24 -4.13 6.99
CA PHE A 72 19.90 -3.08 6.05
C PHE A 72 19.33 -1.85 6.75
N GLU A 73 19.44 -0.71 6.09
CA GLU A 73 18.89 0.56 6.52
C GLU A 73 17.73 0.95 5.61
N ILE A 74 16.64 1.45 6.19
CA ILE A 74 15.56 2.14 5.50
C ILE A 74 15.71 3.63 5.81
N LEU A 75 16.01 4.43 4.80
CA LEU A 75 16.12 5.88 4.91
C LEU A 75 14.80 6.54 4.48
N TYR A 76 14.31 7.46 5.31
CA TYR A 76 13.11 8.24 5.07
C TYR A 76 13.44 9.64 4.52
N ALA A 77 12.45 10.28 3.90
CA ALA A 77 12.58 11.61 3.29
C ALA A 77 12.95 12.71 4.30
N ASP A 78 12.60 12.55 5.57
CA ASP A 78 13.02 13.46 6.64
C ASP A 78 14.49 13.27 7.11
N GLY A 79 15.19 12.30 6.51
CA GLY A 79 16.58 11.95 6.83
C GLY A 79 16.73 10.99 8.02
N SER A 80 15.63 10.52 8.62
CA SER A 80 15.68 9.47 9.64
C SER A 80 15.95 8.09 9.03
N GLY A 81 16.65 7.25 9.78
CA GLY A 81 16.97 5.88 9.41
C GLY A 81 16.32 4.87 10.36
N LEU A 82 15.81 3.77 9.81
CA LEU A 82 15.40 2.58 10.57
C LEU A 82 16.35 1.43 10.22
N PHE A 83 16.81 0.71 11.25
CA PHE A 83 17.70 -0.44 11.13
C PHE A 83 17.00 -1.70 11.65
N PRO A 84 16.25 -2.40 10.80
CA PRO A 84 15.64 -3.67 11.17
C PRO A 84 16.70 -4.72 11.54
N PRO A 85 16.34 -5.76 12.31
CA PRO A 85 17.23 -6.90 12.55
C PRO A 85 17.62 -7.59 11.23
N THR A 86 18.65 -8.43 11.28
CA THR A 86 18.91 -9.38 10.18
C THR A 86 17.83 -10.47 10.12
N ASP A 87 17.71 -11.14 8.98
CA ASP A 87 16.78 -12.27 8.84
C ASP A 87 17.08 -13.39 9.84
N SER A 88 18.35 -13.61 10.15
CA SER A 88 18.80 -14.61 11.12
C SER A 88 18.40 -14.24 12.55
N GLU A 89 18.50 -12.97 12.93
CA GLU A 89 18.05 -12.47 14.24
C GLU A 89 16.52 -12.53 14.36
N ALA A 90 15.79 -12.07 13.34
CA ALA A 90 14.33 -12.14 13.32
C ALA A 90 13.81 -13.59 13.36
N LEU A 91 14.49 -14.53 12.68
CA LEU A 91 14.15 -15.95 12.73
C LEU A 91 14.51 -16.60 14.07
N ALA A 92 15.53 -16.10 14.78
CA ALA A 92 15.91 -16.57 16.10
C ALA A 92 14.83 -16.20 17.13
N GLU A 93 14.28 -14.99 17.07
CA GLU A 93 13.16 -14.61 17.94
C GLU A 93 11.94 -15.53 17.77
N CYS A 94 11.72 -16.05 16.56
CA CYS A 94 10.61 -16.97 16.32
C CYS A 94 10.71 -18.30 17.09
N SER A 95 11.87 -18.72 17.62
CA SER A 95 11.94 -19.94 18.43
C SER A 95 11.41 -19.78 19.85
N GLU A 96 11.26 -18.54 20.33
CA GLU A 96 10.82 -18.23 21.70
C GLU A 96 9.30 -18.43 21.90
N TYR A 97 8.51 -18.49 20.83
CA TYR A 97 7.08 -18.75 20.95
C TYR A 97 6.79 -20.18 21.43
N ASP A 98 5.85 -20.31 22.36
CA ASP A 98 5.49 -21.57 23.01
C ASP A 98 4.83 -22.56 22.03
N THR A 99 3.87 -22.09 21.23
CA THR A 99 3.10 -22.98 20.38
C THR A 99 3.70 -23.15 18.99
N ARG A 100 3.51 -24.34 18.40
CA ARG A 100 3.94 -24.61 17.03
C ARG A 100 3.31 -23.64 16.01
N VAL A 101 2.05 -23.26 16.23
CA VAL A 101 1.30 -22.38 15.30
C VAL A 101 1.91 -20.98 15.32
N GLU A 102 2.22 -20.44 16.49
CA GLU A 102 2.87 -19.13 16.62
C GLU A 102 4.25 -19.11 15.96
N ARG A 103 5.07 -20.15 16.17
CA ARG A 103 6.38 -20.26 15.51
C ARG A 103 6.27 -20.26 13.98
N VAL A 104 5.32 -21.01 13.43
CA VAL A 104 5.10 -21.05 11.97
C VAL A 104 4.63 -19.71 11.45
N ARG A 105 3.72 -19.04 12.17
CA ARG A 105 3.24 -17.71 11.83
C ARG A 105 4.38 -16.70 11.81
N CYS A 106 5.16 -16.61 12.88
CA CYS A 106 6.33 -15.72 12.98
C CYS A 106 7.30 -15.96 11.81
N ARG A 107 7.71 -17.21 11.57
CA ARG A 107 8.65 -17.53 10.48
C ARG A 107 8.10 -17.15 9.10
N THR A 108 6.78 -17.24 8.91
CA THR A 108 6.14 -16.88 7.65
C THR A 108 6.09 -15.37 7.47
N GLU A 109 5.75 -14.64 8.52
CA GLU A 109 5.77 -13.16 8.53
C GLU A 109 7.18 -12.64 8.24
N VAL A 110 8.19 -13.15 8.95
CA VAL A 110 9.61 -12.81 8.73
C VAL A 110 10.02 -13.10 7.28
N ARG A 111 9.81 -14.33 6.78
CA ARG A 111 10.20 -14.68 5.41
C ARG A 111 9.49 -13.84 4.35
N THR A 112 8.23 -13.50 4.55
CA THR A 112 7.47 -12.67 3.61
C THR A 112 8.07 -11.26 3.58
N TRP A 113 8.30 -10.68 4.75
CA TRP A 113 8.84 -9.33 4.87
C TRP A 113 10.22 -9.20 4.21
N TYR A 114 11.17 -10.11 4.48
CA TYR A 114 12.50 -10.06 3.84
C TYR A 114 12.48 -10.46 2.36
N ARG A 115 11.54 -11.29 1.90
CA ARG A 115 11.38 -11.59 0.47
C ARG A 115 10.98 -10.33 -0.31
N ASP A 116 10.13 -9.51 0.28
CA ASP A 116 9.59 -8.31 -0.37
C ASP A 116 10.61 -7.14 -0.34
N LEU A 117 11.71 -7.26 0.40
CA LEU A 117 12.81 -6.28 0.43
C LEU A 117 13.40 -6.00 -0.97
N ALA A 118 13.70 -7.05 -1.73
CA ALA A 118 14.27 -6.89 -3.07
C ALA A 118 13.29 -6.20 -4.05
N VAL A 119 11.99 -6.40 -3.84
CA VAL A 119 10.94 -5.73 -4.63
C VAL A 119 10.89 -4.24 -4.28
N LEU A 120 10.98 -3.90 -2.98
CA LEU A 120 11.06 -2.51 -2.54
C LEU A 120 12.29 -1.80 -3.11
N GLN A 121 13.47 -2.42 -3.02
CA GLN A 121 14.70 -1.86 -3.57
C GLN A 121 14.57 -1.59 -5.08
N GLN A 122 14.07 -2.56 -5.84
CA GLN A 122 13.83 -2.39 -7.28
C GLN A 122 12.81 -1.27 -7.59
N ALA A 123 11.76 -1.13 -6.79
CA ALA A 123 10.78 -0.07 -6.98
C ALA A 123 11.38 1.32 -6.73
N LEU A 124 12.25 1.45 -5.72
CA LEU A 124 12.99 2.68 -5.43
C LEU A 124 13.98 3.02 -6.54
N ASP A 125 14.71 2.03 -7.05
CA ASP A 125 15.63 2.24 -8.18
C ASP A 125 14.88 2.78 -9.40
N TRP A 126 13.69 2.25 -9.70
CA TRP A 126 12.86 2.73 -10.80
C TRP A 126 12.34 4.14 -10.57
N ALA A 127 11.91 4.45 -9.34
CA ALA A 127 11.43 5.79 -8.98
C ALA A 127 12.57 6.83 -9.12
N ASN A 128 13.74 6.54 -8.56
CA ASN A 128 14.88 7.46 -8.58
C ASN A 128 15.46 7.65 -9.99
N ALA A 129 15.39 6.62 -10.84
CA ALA A 129 15.83 6.74 -12.25
C ALA A 129 14.92 7.63 -13.11
N ALA A 130 13.70 7.95 -12.65
CA ALA A 130 12.80 8.87 -13.34
C ALA A 130 13.10 10.34 -13.03
N ASP A 131 13.94 10.60 -12.02
CA ASP A 131 14.30 11.94 -11.55
C ASP A 131 15.64 12.46 -12.16
N ASP A 132 16.34 11.63 -12.95
CA ASP A 132 17.57 11.95 -13.71
C ASP A 132 17.29 12.43 -15.15
#